data_AF-A0A956TG60-F1
#
_entry.id   AF-A0A956TG60-F1
#
_cell.length_a   1.000
_cell.length_b   1.000
_cell.length_c   1.000
_cell.angle_alpha   90.00
_cell.angle_beta   90.00
_cell.angle_gamma   90.00
#
_symmetry.space_group_name_H-M   'P 1'
#
loop_
_entity.id
_entity.type
_entity.pdbx_description
1 polymer ?
#
loop_
_entity_poly.entity_id
_entity_poly.type
_entity_poly.pdbx_seq_one_letter_code
_entity_poly.pdbx_strand_id
1 'polypeptide(L)'
;DGSNLSSQRLLYFDPVGGALMEIPLDGSAPNAVPLPDTPGGQEFSLSPRGDQIYYTGSTWTAYIVPYSPGSVGPPVATVSGGITYRWSPDGAHLCYDRTFLTPTPHNSLFRCNPDFSGEIPLTAPYPDDDEADWGP
;
A
#
# COMPACT_ATOMS: atom_id res chain seq x y z
N ASP A 1 -22.12 8.11 -21.93
CA ASP A 1 -22.01 6.71 -21.50
C ASP A 1 -22.07 6.68 -19.97
N GLY A 2 -23.26 6.42 -19.42
CA GLY A 2 -23.49 6.54 -17.98
C GLY A 2 -22.79 5.43 -17.21
N SER A 3 -21.60 5.70 -16.68
CA SER A 3 -20.93 4.80 -15.74
C SER A 3 -21.82 4.58 -14.53
N ASN A 4 -22.10 3.31 -14.21
CA ASN A 4 -22.91 2.96 -13.05
C ASN A 4 -22.16 3.31 -11.76
N LEU A 5 -22.52 4.45 -11.15
CA LEU A 5 -21.95 4.94 -9.90
C LEU A 5 -22.09 3.94 -8.75
N SER A 6 -23.06 3.02 -8.82
CA SER A 6 -23.24 1.98 -7.80
C SER A 6 -22.07 1.00 -7.71
N SER A 7 -21.16 0.99 -8.68
CA SER A 7 -19.95 0.18 -8.68
C SER A 7 -18.68 0.96 -8.30
N GLN A 8 -18.73 2.29 -8.29
CA GLN A 8 -17.58 3.12 -7.98
C GLN A 8 -17.45 3.36 -6.48
N ARG A 9 -16.22 3.37 -5.99
CA ARG A 9 -15.88 3.47 -4.57
C ARG A 9 -14.72 4.43 -4.37
N LEU A 10 -14.72 5.12 -3.23
CA LEU A 10 -13.56 5.86 -2.72
C LEU A 10 -13.03 5.12 -1.48
N LEU A 11 -11.73 4.86 -1.44
CA LEU A 11 -11.04 4.39 -0.25
C LEU A 11 -10.35 5.57 0.44
N TYR A 12 -10.46 5.66 1.77
CA TYR A 12 -9.80 6.70 2.55
C TYR A 12 -9.49 6.22 3.96
N PHE A 13 -8.50 6.82 4.60
CA PHE A 13 -8.19 6.55 6.00
C PHE A 13 -9.03 7.46 6.91
N ASP A 14 -9.77 6.90 7.86
CA ASP A 14 -10.48 7.68 8.88
C ASP A 14 -9.48 8.21 9.93
N PRO A 15 -9.25 9.53 10.01
CA PRO A 15 -8.27 10.10 10.94
C PRO A 15 -8.66 9.95 12.41
N VAL A 16 -9.94 9.66 12.72
CA VAL A 16 -10.42 9.50 14.10
C VAL A 16 -10.39 8.03 14.51
N GLY A 17 -10.90 7.14 13.66
CA GLY A 17 -10.99 5.70 13.93
C GLY A 17 -9.73 4.90 13.56
N GLY A 18 -8.84 5.45 12.75
CA GLY A 18 -7.63 4.76 12.27
C GLY A 18 -7.91 3.58 11.34
N ALA A 19 -9.11 3.51 10.77
CA ALA A 19 -9.54 2.43 9.90
C ALA A 19 -9.47 2.87 8.42
N LEU A 20 -9.14 1.93 7.54
CA LEU A 20 -9.41 2.09 6.12
C LEU A 20 -10.93 2.00 5.91
N MET A 21 -11.48 3.00 5.25
CA MET A 21 -12.91 3.14 4.98
C MET A 21 -13.16 3.12 3.49
N GLU A 22 -14.34 2.63 3.12
CA GLU A 22 -14.86 2.60 1.76
C GLU A 22 -16.16 3.41 1.70
N ILE A 23 -16.26 4.32 0.72
CA ILE A 23 -17.48 5.09 0.43
C ILE A 23 -18.03 4.67 -0.92
N PRO A 24 -19.25 4.09 -0.94
CA PRO A 24 -20.04 3.96 -2.15
C PRO A 24 -20.39 5.31 -2.78
N LEU A 25 -20.08 5.48 -4.07
CA LEU A 25 -20.45 6.71 -4.81
C LEU A 25 -21.94 6.77 -5.17
N ASP A 26 -22.73 5.76 -4.81
CA ASP A 26 -24.19 5.79 -4.86
C ASP A 26 -24.83 6.56 -3.68
N GLY A 27 -24.02 7.04 -2.73
CA GLY A 27 -24.48 7.81 -1.57
C GLY A 27 -24.94 6.95 -0.39
N SER A 28 -24.76 5.63 -0.44
CA SER A 28 -24.90 4.79 0.75
C SER A 28 -23.80 5.07 1.78
N ALA A 29 -24.02 4.64 3.03
CA ALA A 29 -23.14 4.98 4.14
C ALA A 29 -21.74 4.35 3.97
N PRO A 30 -20.67 5.04 4.41
CA PRO A 30 -19.33 4.46 4.45
C PRO A 30 -19.26 3.18 5.30
N ASN A 31 -18.44 2.23 4.88
CA ASN A 31 -18.16 1.00 5.61
C ASN A 31 -16.66 0.83 5.85
N ALA A 32 -16.30 0.24 7.00
CA ALA A 32 -14.91 -0.11 7.27
C ALA A 32 -14.46 -1.27 6.36
N VAL A 33 -13.23 -1.20 5.88
CA VAL A 33 -12.54 -2.29 5.20
C VAL A 33 -11.85 -3.13 6.29
N PRO A 34 -12.17 -4.43 6.43
CA PRO A 34 -11.73 -5.23 7.58
C PRO A 34 -10.28 -5.73 7.42
N LEU A 35 -9.32 -4.80 7.38
CA LEU A 35 -7.90 -5.11 7.24
C LEU A 35 -7.36 -5.86 8.48
N PRO A 36 -6.58 -6.94 8.30
CA PRO A 36 -5.90 -7.65 9.40
C PRO A 36 -4.89 -6.74 10.13
N ASP A 37 -4.82 -6.81 11.46
CA ASP A 37 -3.83 -6.08 12.30
C ASP A 37 -3.72 -4.57 12.02
N THR A 38 -4.83 -3.85 12.21
CA THR A 38 -4.98 -2.42 11.91
C THR A 38 -4.73 -1.38 13.02
N PRO A 39 -4.06 -1.62 14.17
CA PRO A 39 -3.76 -0.49 15.06
C PRO A 39 -2.63 0.38 14.49
N GLY A 40 -2.95 1.32 13.61
CA GLY A 40 -2.04 2.40 13.21
C GLY A 40 -1.32 2.25 11.87
N GLY A 41 -1.94 1.57 10.89
CA GLY A 41 -1.43 1.64 9.51
C GLY A 41 -1.48 3.05 8.97
N GLN A 42 -0.33 3.63 8.66
CA GLN A 42 -0.21 5.05 8.26
C GLN A 42 -0.43 5.24 6.75
N GLU A 43 -0.28 4.16 5.98
CA GLU A 43 -0.31 4.20 4.53
C GLU A 43 -1.07 3.03 3.94
N PHE A 44 -1.72 3.28 2.82
CA PHE A 44 -2.30 2.25 1.98
C PHE A 44 -2.24 2.68 0.51
N SER A 45 -2.28 1.71 -0.38
CA SER A 45 -2.50 1.94 -1.81
C SER A 45 -3.29 0.78 -2.40
N LEU A 46 -4.20 1.11 -3.30
CA LEU A 46 -4.87 0.13 -4.13
C LEU A 46 -3.96 -0.24 -5.33
N SER A 47 -3.95 -1.50 -5.74
CA SER A 47 -3.30 -1.92 -6.99
C SER A 47 -3.97 -1.24 -8.19
N PRO A 48 -3.27 -1.05 -9.33
CA PRO A 48 -3.87 -0.44 -10.52
C PRO A 48 -5.09 -1.22 -11.06
N ARG A 49 -5.15 -2.52 -10.78
CA ARG A 49 -6.28 -3.39 -11.15
C ARG A 49 -7.44 -3.34 -10.15
N GLY A 50 -7.25 -2.74 -8.98
CA GLY A 50 -8.27 -2.63 -7.95
C GLY A 50 -8.55 -3.93 -7.21
N ASP A 51 -7.68 -4.94 -7.31
CA ASP A 51 -7.88 -6.28 -6.76
C ASP A 51 -6.98 -6.59 -5.55
N GLN A 52 -6.06 -5.68 -5.20
CA GLN A 52 -5.17 -5.82 -4.06
C GLN A 52 -5.00 -4.50 -3.33
N ILE A 53 -4.87 -4.56 -2.01
CA ILE A 53 -4.49 -3.43 -1.17
C ILE A 53 -3.11 -3.72 -0.59
N TYR A 54 -2.21 -2.76 -0.78
CA TYR A 54 -1.03 -2.60 0.04
C TYR A 54 -1.39 -1.76 1.28
N TYR A 55 -0.90 -2.12 2.46
CA TYR A 55 -0.96 -1.26 3.65
C TYR A 55 0.19 -1.53 4.61
N THR A 56 0.51 -0.54 5.45
CA THR A 56 1.43 -0.72 6.60
C THR A 56 0.66 -1.10 7.86
N GLY A 57 1.22 -2.00 8.67
CA GLY A 57 0.74 -2.28 10.03
C GLY A 57 1.50 -1.48 11.10
N SER A 58 1.17 -1.74 12.37
CA SER A 58 1.69 -1.04 13.55
C SER A 58 3.22 -1.09 13.75
N THR A 59 3.90 -2.02 13.09
CA THR A 59 5.34 -2.28 13.21
C THR A 59 6.14 -1.91 11.96
N TRP A 60 5.58 -1.08 11.07
CA TRP A 60 6.16 -0.82 9.74
C TRP A 60 6.34 -2.09 8.92
N THR A 61 5.48 -3.07 9.17
CA THR A 61 5.36 -4.26 8.35
C THR A 61 4.38 -3.94 7.24
N ALA A 62 4.83 -4.13 6.01
CA ALA A 62 4.01 -4.04 4.81
C ALA A 62 3.23 -5.34 4.63
N TYR A 63 2.00 -5.20 4.18
CA TYR A 63 1.12 -6.30 3.82
C TYR A 63 0.52 -6.06 2.44
N ILE A 64 0.31 -7.14 1.69
CA ILE A 64 -0.56 -7.14 0.53
C ILE A 64 -1.69 -8.11 0.77
N VAL A 65 -2.92 -7.64 0.62
CA VAL A 65 -4.14 -8.45 0.76
C VAL A 65 -4.94 -8.41 -0.54
N PRO A 66 -5.59 -9.52 -0.93
CA PRO A 66 -6.64 -9.48 -1.94
C PRO A 66 -7.76 -8.56 -1.46
N TYR A 67 -8.32 -7.77 -2.37
CA TYR A 67 -9.40 -6.85 -2.08
C TYR A 67 -10.58 -7.07 -3.02
N SER A 68 -11.77 -6.94 -2.45
CA SER A 68 -13.03 -6.82 -3.16
C SER A 68 -13.90 -5.85 -2.36
N PRO A 69 -14.82 -5.10 -2.98
CA PRO A 69 -15.66 -4.16 -2.24
C PRO A 69 -16.33 -4.81 -1.01
N GLY A 70 -16.18 -4.19 0.16
CA GLY A 70 -16.64 -4.70 1.44
C GLY A 70 -15.86 -5.89 2.05
N SER A 71 -14.78 -6.38 1.43
CA SER A 71 -14.04 -7.56 1.92
C SER A 71 -12.55 -7.55 1.56
N VAL A 72 -11.74 -8.13 2.44
CA VAL A 72 -10.34 -8.42 2.14
C VAL A 72 -10.04 -9.89 2.45
N GLY A 73 -9.16 -10.48 1.64
CA GLY A 73 -8.61 -11.80 1.89
C GLY A 73 -7.49 -11.77 2.94
N PRO A 74 -6.94 -12.94 3.31
CA PRO A 74 -5.75 -13.01 4.14
C PRO A 74 -4.53 -12.39 3.41
N PRO A 75 -3.49 -11.93 4.14
CA PRO A 75 -2.27 -11.44 3.53
C PRO A 75 -1.65 -12.49 2.60
N VAL A 76 -1.31 -12.09 1.37
CA VAL A 76 -0.61 -12.91 0.38
C VAL A 76 0.88 -12.63 0.32
N ALA A 77 1.31 -11.48 0.86
CA ALA A 77 2.71 -11.11 0.99
C ALA A 77 2.92 -10.21 2.21
N THR A 78 4.09 -10.30 2.85
CA THR A 78 4.49 -9.42 3.95
C THR A 78 6.00 -9.19 3.96
N VAL A 79 6.42 -7.99 4.31
CA VAL A 79 7.84 -7.63 4.45
C VAL A 79 8.00 -6.55 5.53
N SER A 80 9.06 -6.62 6.32
CA SER A 80 9.34 -5.63 7.37
C SER A 80 10.29 -4.53 6.88
N GLY A 81 10.12 -3.32 7.40
CA GLY A 81 11.14 -2.27 7.36
C GLY A 81 11.16 -1.41 6.10
N GLY A 82 10.09 -1.39 5.31
CA GLY A 82 9.88 -0.30 4.35
C GLY A 82 8.80 0.64 4.89
N ILE A 83 8.93 1.94 4.65
CA ILE A 83 8.02 2.94 5.21
C ILE A 83 7.03 3.50 4.18
N THR A 84 7.41 3.60 2.90
CA THR A 84 6.48 3.97 1.82
C THR A 84 6.53 3.01 0.64
N TYR A 85 5.38 2.59 0.09
CA TYR A 85 5.34 1.69 -1.08
C TYR A 85 4.37 2.21 -2.13
N ARG A 86 4.78 2.10 -3.39
CA ARG A 86 3.99 2.57 -4.54
C ARG A 86 3.96 1.53 -5.65
N TRP A 87 2.75 1.23 -6.12
CA TRP A 87 2.54 0.38 -7.28
C TRP A 87 3.01 1.07 -8.55
N SER A 88 3.74 0.30 -9.37
CA SER A 88 3.93 0.66 -10.77
C SER A 88 2.58 0.79 -11.49
N PRO A 89 2.46 1.65 -12.52
CA PRO A 89 1.20 1.85 -13.22
C PRO A 89 0.63 0.58 -13.88
N ASP A 90 1.48 -0.38 -14.25
CA ASP A 90 1.07 -1.67 -14.82
C ASP A 90 0.77 -2.74 -13.76
N GLY A 91 1.09 -2.46 -12.49
CA GLY A 91 0.92 -3.34 -11.34
C GLY A 91 1.93 -4.48 -11.28
N ALA A 92 2.97 -4.49 -12.13
CA ALA A 92 3.96 -5.56 -12.19
C ALA A 92 5.04 -5.46 -11.10
N HIS A 93 5.22 -4.27 -10.54
CA HIS A 93 6.25 -3.94 -9.56
C HIS A 93 5.77 -3.00 -8.46
N LEU A 94 6.51 -2.98 -7.37
CA LEU A 94 6.45 -1.98 -6.30
C LEU A 94 7.79 -1.23 -6.24
N CYS A 95 7.76 0.06 -5.92
CA CYS A 95 8.92 0.78 -5.42
C CYS A 95 8.69 1.20 -3.98
N TYR A 96 9.76 1.27 -3.19
CA TYR A 96 9.70 1.65 -1.79
C TYR A 96 11.06 2.14 -1.32
N ASP A 97 11.06 2.87 -0.23
CA ASP A 97 12.24 3.20 0.53
C ASP A 97 12.35 2.28 1.76
N ARG A 98 13.59 1.97 2.14
CA ARG A 98 13.91 1.18 3.33
C ARG A 98 15.09 1.80 4.06
N THR A 99 14.92 1.97 5.38
CA THR A 99 15.99 2.38 6.28
C THR A 99 16.87 1.19 6.65
N PHE A 100 18.18 1.26 6.38
CA PHE A 100 19.17 0.35 6.96
C PHE A 100 19.81 1.00 8.17
N LEU A 101 19.82 0.31 9.31
CA LEU A 101 20.32 0.88 10.59
C LEU A 101 21.85 0.88 10.74
N THR A 102 22.61 0.32 9.80
CA THR A 102 24.08 0.15 9.93
C THR A 102 24.81 0.51 8.63
N PRO A 103 26.01 1.14 8.70
CA PRO A 103 26.69 1.70 9.88
C PRO A 103 26.08 3.02 10.39
N THR A 104 25.22 3.66 9.61
CA THR A 104 24.41 4.84 9.94
C THR A 104 23.03 4.66 9.32
N PRO A 105 21.93 5.14 9.94
CA PRO A 105 20.61 5.08 9.34
C PRO A 105 20.58 5.83 8.01
N HIS A 106 20.29 5.12 6.94
CA HIS A 106 20.09 5.72 5.61
C HIS A 106 18.95 5.04 4.89
N ASN A 107 18.20 5.83 4.12
CA ASN A 107 17.13 5.35 3.27
C ASN A 107 17.67 5.14 1.86
N SER A 108 17.28 4.03 1.25
CA SER A 108 17.61 3.72 -0.14
C SER A 108 16.35 3.23 -0.84
N LEU A 109 16.26 3.53 -2.14
CA LEU A 109 15.10 3.12 -2.93
C LEU A 109 15.31 1.73 -3.51
N PHE A 110 14.23 0.95 -3.50
CA PHE A 110 14.19 -0.40 -4.02
C PHE A 110 13.02 -0.56 -4.97
N ARG A 111 13.14 -1.56 -5.84
CA ARG A 111 12.03 -2.12 -6.60
C ARG A 111 11.92 -3.61 -6.32
N CYS A 112 10.71 -4.12 -6.21
CA CYS A 112 10.44 -5.56 -6.12
C CYS A 112 9.17 -5.94 -6.91
N ASN A 113 8.89 -7.23 -6.99
CA ASN A 113 7.60 -7.76 -7.43
C ASN A 113 6.54 -7.59 -6.32
N PRO A 114 5.24 -7.71 -6.64
CA PRO A 114 4.16 -7.59 -5.65
C PRO A 114 4.23 -8.59 -4.49
N ASP A 115 4.87 -9.75 -4.68
CA ASP A 115 5.12 -10.70 -3.61
C ASP A 115 6.38 -10.38 -2.78
N PHE A 116 6.92 -9.16 -2.93
CA PHE A 116 8.19 -8.68 -2.40
C PHE A 116 9.43 -9.48 -2.86
N SER A 117 9.29 -10.37 -3.85
CA SER A 117 10.43 -11.07 -4.46
C SER A 117 11.17 -10.18 -5.46
N GLY A 118 12.39 -10.59 -5.83
CA GLY A 118 13.15 -9.88 -6.88
C GLY A 118 13.53 -8.44 -6.52
N GLU A 119 13.77 -8.18 -5.23
CA GLU A 119 14.25 -6.89 -4.72
C GLU A 119 15.54 -6.47 -5.44
N ILE A 120 15.56 -5.25 -5.97
CA ILE A 120 16.70 -4.63 -6.66
C ILE A 120 16.86 -3.20 -6.13
N PRO A 121 18.07 -2.78 -5.69
CA PRO A 121 18.31 -1.39 -5.31
C PRO A 121 18.27 -0.49 -6.55
N LEU A 122 17.58 0.66 -6.42
CA LEU A 122 17.48 1.68 -7.47
C LEU A 122 18.50 2.80 -7.28
N THR A 123 18.93 3.03 -6.04
CA THR A 123 19.93 4.07 -5.71
C THR A 123 21.19 3.47 -5.12
N ALA A 124 22.26 4.26 -5.11
CA ALA A 124 23.52 3.86 -4.49
C ALA A 124 23.32 3.66 -2.98
N PRO A 125 24.16 2.89 -2.27
CA PRO A 125 24.08 2.78 -0.81
C PRO A 125 24.28 4.12 -0.11
N TYR A 126 23.51 4.38 0.95
CA TYR A 126 23.57 5.58 1.80
C TYR A 126 23.26 6.94 1.12
N PRO A 127 22.24 7.05 0.26
CA PRO A 127 21.91 8.29 -0.43
C PRO A 127 20.97 9.21 0.37
N ASP A 128 20.29 8.68 1.40
CA ASP A 128 19.15 9.33 2.09
C ASP A 128 18.01 9.68 1.12
N ASP A 129 17.60 8.69 0.32
CA ASP A 129 16.50 8.83 -0.64
C ASP A 129 15.18 8.33 -0.04
N ASP A 130 14.12 9.12 -0.20
CA ASP A 130 12.78 8.86 0.33
C ASP A 130 11.69 9.09 -0.73
N GLU A 131 10.46 8.67 -0.41
CA GLU A 131 9.24 9.00 -1.19
C GLU A 131 9.31 8.55 -2.66
N ALA A 132 9.70 7.30 -2.91
CA ALA A 132 9.76 6.76 -4.26
C ALA A 132 8.41 6.88 -4.99
N ASP A 133 8.43 7.28 -6.26
CA ASP A 133 7.25 7.30 -7.12
C ASP A 133 7.56 6.88 -8.55
N TRP A 134 6.53 6.52 -9.30
CA TRP A 134 6.66 6.09 -10.69
C TRP A 134 6.40 7.23 -11.67
N GLY A 135 7.25 7.32 -12.69
CA GLY A 135 7.03 8.19 -13.84
C GLY A 135 6.02 7.60 -14.85
N PRO A 136 5.46 8.43 -15.75
CA PRO A 136 4.56 8.02 -16.82
C PRO A 136 5.24 7.22 -17.95
#